data_AF-A0A8T3AWL8-F1
#
_entry.id   AF-A0A8T3AWL8-F1
#
_cell.length_a   1.000
_cell.length_b   1.000
_cell.length_c   1.000
_cell.angle_alpha   90.00
_cell.angle_beta   90.00
_cell.angle_gamma   90.00
#
_symmetry.space_group_name_H-M   'P 1'
#
loop_
_entity.id
_entity.type
_entity.pdbx_description
1 polymer ?
#
loop_
_entity_poly.entity_id
_entity_poly.type
_entity_poly.pdbx_seq_one_letter_code
_entity_poly.pdbx_strand_id
1 'polypeptide(L)'
;MPATLMGCGIPTTPPRHFSSFHQCCAAARSAEVTELRVCVNRSCGKQGSRETLEVLSSIAPHGVSIASCGCLGRCGAGPNLVVLPGGGIVSHCGTPARASRLLADICGDEFDPWRNLEVLSLRKKGEVELEKGNASEALALLNQAIELNPSGGLQFIYKARSAAKLGMGDNDGALEDAEEVCKIAPYFPQAYICQGDALLAMGDLNAAEKAYATALDIDPSIRRSKSFKARVAKLKEKLLVAST
;
A
#
# COMPACT_ATOMS: atom_id res chain seq x y z
N MET A 1 51.83 18.14 -42.49
CA MET A 1 50.63 17.66 -43.19
C MET A 1 49.72 17.02 -42.16
N PRO A 2 48.57 17.62 -41.81
CA PRO A 2 47.68 17.06 -40.79
C PRO A 2 46.73 16.05 -41.44
N ALA A 3 46.55 14.90 -40.78
CA ALA A 3 45.64 13.85 -41.18
C ALA A 3 44.19 14.24 -40.85
N THR A 4 43.32 14.12 -41.86
CA THR A 4 41.90 14.46 -41.84
C THR A 4 41.10 13.46 -41.01
N LEU A 5 40.37 13.95 -40.01
CA LEU A 5 39.35 13.19 -39.27
C LEU A 5 38.11 12.99 -40.15
N MET A 6 37.79 11.73 -40.49
CA MET A 6 36.49 11.37 -41.06
C MET A 6 35.42 11.38 -39.95
N GLY A 7 34.40 12.21 -40.12
CA GLY A 7 33.24 12.26 -39.25
C GLY A 7 32.28 11.10 -39.53
N CYS A 8 31.96 10.32 -38.50
CA CYS A 8 30.82 9.39 -38.51
C CYS A 8 29.54 10.19 -38.26
N GLY A 9 28.73 10.38 -39.30
CA GLY A 9 27.39 10.95 -39.19
C GLY A 9 26.46 10.01 -38.42
N ILE A 10 25.84 10.51 -37.37
CA ILE A 10 24.79 9.83 -36.61
C ILE A 10 23.48 9.94 -37.42
N PRO A 11 22.80 8.84 -37.79
CA PRO A 11 21.52 8.92 -38.49
C PRO A 11 20.42 9.42 -37.54
N THR A 12 19.75 10.50 -37.91
CA THR A 12 18.74 11.23 -37.14
C THR A 12 17.30 10.72 -37.31
N THR A 13 17.09 9.46 -37.70
CA THR A 13 15.74 8.92 -37.88
C THR A 13 15.34 7.99 -36.73
N PRO A 14 14.30 8.32 -35.93
CA PRO A 14 13.82 7.42 -34.90
C PRO A 14 13.14 6.19 -35.51
N PRO A 15 13.25 5.00 -34.87
CA PRO A 15 12.62 3.78 -35.36
C PRO A 15 11.10 3.92 -35.34
N ARG A 16 10.48 3.73 -36.50
CA ARG A 16 9.03 3.60 -36.65
C ARG A 16 8.61 2.23 -36.11
N HIS A 17 8.11 2.16 -34.88
CA HIS A 17 7.10 1.20 -34.38
C HIS A 17 6.88 1.35 -32.87
N PHE A 18 6.33 2.48 -32.42
CA PHE A 18 5.78 2.67 -31.07
C PHE A 18 4.56 3.61 -31.16
N SER A 19 3.50 3.20 -31.87
CA SER A 19 2.38 4.09 -32.21
C SER A 19 1.08 3.84 -31.43
N SER A 20 0.93 2.75 -30.68
CA SER A 20 -0.36 2.42 -30.04
C SER A 20 -0.49 2.84 -28.58
N PHE A 21 0.62 3.13 -27.87
CA PHE A 21 0.56 3.54 -26.46
C PHE A 21 0.21 5.02 -26.30
N HIS A 22 0.82 5.91 -27.10
CA HIS A 22 0.56 7.35 -27.01
C HIS A 22 -0.86 7.74 -27.47
N GLN A 23 -1.50 6.94 -28.32
CA GLN A 23 -2.88 7.19 -28.75
C GLN A 23 -3.93 6.81 -27.70
N CYS A 24 -3.62 5.89 -26.77
CA CYS A 24 -4.48 5.59 -25.62
C CYS A 24 -4.37 6.64 -24.51
N CYS A 25 -3.17 7.20 -24.28
CA CYS A 25 -2.95 8.20 -23.21
C CYS A 25 -3.67 9.53 -23.45
N ALA A 26 -3.88 9.94 -24.71
CA ALA A 26 -4.50 11.23 -25.01
C ALA A 26 -6.00 11.29 -24.65
N ALA A 27 -6.72 10.17 -24.77
CA ALA A 27 -8.16 10.10 -24.48
C ALA A 27 -8.47 10.00 -22.98
N ALA A 28 -7.49 9.69 -22.13
CA ALA A 28 -7.66 9.53 -20.69
C ALA A 28 -7.48 10.83 -19.89
N ARG A 29 -7.16 11.96 -20.54
CA ARG A 29 -6.88 13.23 -19.85
C ARG A 29 -8.11 13.98 -19.31
N SER A 30 -9.33 13.47 -19.51
CA SER A 30 -10.58 14.14 -19.08
C SER A 30 -11.48 13.34 -18.15
N ALA A 31 -11.13 12.11 -17.79
CA ALA A 31 -11.83 11.33 -16.77
C ALA A 31 -10.84 11.01 -15.65
N GLU A 32 -11.05 11.58 -14.46
CA GLU A 32 -10.28 11.24 -13.27
C GLU A 32 -10.30 9.72 -13.09
N VAL A 33 -9.13 9.09 -13.12
CA VAL A 33 -9.03 7.65 -12.92
C VAL A 33 -9.36 7.37 -11.46
N THR A 34 -10.40 6.56 -11.23
CA THR A 34 -10.89 6.26 -9.89
C THR A 34 -10.49 4.85 -9.43
N GLU A 35 -10.22 3.94 -10.37
CA GLU A 35 -9.94 2.54 -10.03
C GLU A 35 -8.94 1.88 -11.00
N LEU A 36 -7.99 1.13 -10.42
CA LEU A 36 -7.14 0.19 -11.14
C LEU A 36 -7.49 -1.24 -10.75
N ARG A 37 -7.72 -2.08 -11.76
CA ARG A 37 -7.95 -3.51 -11.57
C ARG A 37 -6.78 -4.33 -12.04
N VAL A 38 -6.22 -5.15 -11.15
CA VAL A 38 -5.06 -6.02 -11.43
C VAL A 38 -5.53 -7.44 -11.72
N CYS A 39 -5.14 -8.01 -12.86
CA CYS A 39 -5.39 -9.41 -13.17
C CYS A 39 -4.59 -10.32 -12.22
N VAL A 40 -5.29 -11.13 -11.40
CA VAL A 40 -4.67 -12.06 -10.43
C VAL A 40 -4.94 -13.54 -10.76
N ASN A 41 -5.14 -13.87 -12.04
CA ASN A 41 -5.38 -15.25 -12.46
C ASN A 41 -4.21 -16.18 -12.07
N ARG A 42 -4.50 -17.47 -11.85
CA ARG A 42 -3.52 -18.49 -11.38
C ARG A 42 -2.27 -18.54 -12.28
N SER A 43 -2.42 -18.39 -13.59
CA SER A 43 -1.32 -18.35 -14.55
C SER A 43 -0.43 -17.11 -14.40
N CYS A 44 -1.01 -15.97 -14.02
CA CYS A 44 -0.30 -14.71 -13.77
C CYS A 44 0.40 -14.70 -12.40
N GLY A 45 0.09 -15.65 -11.51
CA GLY A 45 0.71 -15.77 -10.18
C GLY A 45 2.24 -15.89 -10.24
N LYS A 46 2.76 -16.69 -11.17
CA LYS A 46 4.22 -16.86 -11.38
C LYS A 46 4.90 -15.64 -12.02
N GLN A 47 4.13 -14.64 -12.44
CA GLN A 47 4.60 -13.48 -13.20
C GLN A 47 4.52 -12.18 -12.41
N GLY A 48 4.37 -12.25 -11.07
CA GLY A 48 4.39 -11.05 -10.24
C GLY A 48 3.01 -10.43 -9.99
N SER A 49 1.89 -11.10 -10.31
CA SER A 49 0.55 -10.46 -10.23
C SER A 49 0.12 -10.07 -8.82
N ARG A 50 0.48 -10.88 -7.82
CA ARG A 50 0.19 -10.58 -6.41
C ARG A 50 1.09 -9.47 -5.90
N GLU A 51 2.37 -9.53 -6.23
CA GLU A 51 3.33 -8.48 -5.90
C GLU A 51 2.93 -7.15 -6.53
N THR A 52 2.44 -7.16 -7.77
CA THR A 52 1.96 -5.95 -8.47
C THR A 52 0.73 -5.37 -7.79
N LEU A 53 -0.25 -6.22 -7.45
CA LEU A 53 -1.44 -5.79 -6.71
C LEU A 53 -1.04 -5.19 -5.36
N GLU A 54 -0.16 -5.85 -4.62
CA GLU A 54 0.31 -5.40 -3.31
C GLU A 54 1.05 -4.06 -3.41
N VAL A 55 1.96 -3.91 -4.37
CA VAL A 55 2.70 -2.66 -4.61
C VAL A 55 1.72 -1.53 -4.91
N LEU A 56 0.81 -1.72 -5.86
CA LEU A 56 -0.18 -0.71 -6.23
C LEU A 56 -1.07 -0.33 -5.05
N SER A 57 -1.65 -1.32 -4.36
CA SER A 57 -2.46 -1.07 -3.16
C SER A 57 -1.70 -0.33 -2.05
N SER A 58 -0.37 -0.51 -1.99
CA SER A 58 0.47 0.12 -0.97
C SER A 58 0.86 1.55 -1.28
N ILE A 59 0.96 1.93 -2.55
CA ILE A 59 1.49 3.24 -2.96
C ILE A 59 0.45 4.13 -3.65
N ALA A 60 -0.73 3.60 -3.97
CA ALA A 60 -1.78 4.36 -4.64
C ALA A 60 -2.19 5.58 -3.79
N PRO A 61 -2.31 6.76 -4.42
CA PRO A 61 -2.72 7.97 -3.72
C PRO A 61 -4.20 7.94 -3.35
N HIS A 62 -4.59 8.85 -2.46
CA HIS A 62 -5.99 9.05 -2.10
C HIS A 62 -6.83 9.35 -3.36
N GLY A 63 -7.98 8.69 -3.50
CA GLY A 63 -8.86 8.79 -4.67
C GLY A 63 -8.64 7.70 -5.72
N VAL A 64 -7.52 6.97 -5.69
CA VAL A 64 -7.28 5.83 -6.59
C VAL A 64 -7.48 4.52 -5.84
N SER A 65 -8.57 3.82 -6.14
CA SER A 65 -8.83 2.50 -5.58
C SER A 65 -8.10 1.41 -6.36
N ILE A 66 -7.56 0.41 -5.66
CA ILE A 66 -6.87 -0.73 -6.27
C ILE A 66 -7.65 -2.00 -5.92
N ALA A 67 -8.07 -2.73 -6.95
CA ALA A 67 -8.79 -3.99 -6.79
C ALA A 67 -8.20 -5.10 -7.65
N SER A 68 -8.50 -6.34 -7.27
CA SER A 68 -8.18 -7.50 -8.09
C SER A 68 -9.31 -7.80 -9.08
N CYS A 69 -8.99 -8.41 -10.22
CA CYS A 69 -9.98 -8.87 -11.18
C CYS A 69 -9.62 -10.22 -11.80
N GLY A 70 -10.56 -10.76 -12.58
CA GLY A 70 -10.38 -12.00 -13.33
C GLY A 70 -9.34 -11.91 -14.46
N CYS A 71 -9.24 -12.98 -15.24
CA CYS A 71 -8.29 -13.03 -16.34
C CYS A 71 -8.64 -12.02 -17.43
N LEU A 72 -7.70 -11.12 -17.75
CA LEU A 72 -7.82 -10.18 -18.87
C LEU A 72 -7.24 -10.72 -20.19
N GLY A 73 -6.74 -11.96 -20.18
CA GLY A 73 -6.12 -12.60 -21.34
C GLY A 73 -4.77 -11.99 -21.74
N ARG A 74 -4.06 -12.65 -22.66
CA ARG A 74 -2.78 -12.18 -23.26
C ARG A 74 -1.71 -11.77 -22.22
N CYS A 75 -1.69 -12.42 -21.06
CA CYS A 75 -0.70 -12.21 -20.02
C CYS A 75 0.65 -12.82 -20.45
N GLY A 76 1.58 -11.95 -20.83
CA GLY A 76 2.96 -12.28 -21.22
C GLY A 76 3.92 -12.17 -20.03
N ALA A 77 4.77 -11.15 -19.99
CA ALA A 77 5.78 -10.94 -18.94
C ALA A 77 5.25 -10.28 -17.65
N GLY A 78 3.96 -10.46 -17.32
CA GLY A 78 3.31 -9.80 -16.18
C GLY A 78 1.79 -9.69 -16.34
N PRO A 79 1.07 -9.38 -15.25
CA PRO A 79 -0.37 -9.16 -15.29
C PRO A 79 -0.74 -7.97 -16.20
N ASN A 80 -1.94 -8.05 -16.74
CA ASN A 80 -2.60 -6.91 -17.38
C ASN A 80 -3.46 -6.19 -16.34
N LEU A 81 -3.65 -4.89 -16.54
CA LEU A 81 -4.45 -4.03 -15.68
C LEU A 81 -5.50 -3.29 -16.50
N VAL A 82 -6.61 -2.94 -15.86
CA VAL A 82 -7.63 -2.05 -16.41
C VAL A 82 -7.64 -0.74 -15.63
N VAL A 83 -7.63 0.37 -16.36
CA VAL A 83 -7.76 1.74 -15.86
C VAL A 83 -9.22 2.17 -16.04
N LEU A 84 -9.93 2.45 -14.95
CA LEU A 84 -11.34 2.84 -14.95
C LEU A 84 -11.51 4.32 -14.55
N PRO A 85 -12.53 5.04 -15.07
CA PRO A 85 -13.62 4.53 -15.93
C PRO A 85 -13.27 4.39 -17.41
N GLY A 86 -12.11 4.89 -17.87
CA GLY A 86 -11.75 4.93 -19.29
C GLY A 86 -11.61 3.59 -20.01
N GLY A 87 -11.52 2.47 -19.27
CA GLY A 87 -11.43 1.11 -19.82
C GLY A 87 -10.07 0.78 -20.47
N GLY A 88 -9.06 1.63 -20.27
CA GLY A 88 -7.73 1.44 -20.85
C GLY A 88 -7.04 0.19 -20.30
N ILE A 89 -6.44 -0.63 -21.17
CA ILE A 89 -5.70 -1.83 -20.77
C ILE A 89 -4.20 -1.54 -20.77
N VAL A 90 -3.55 -1.82 -19.65
CA VAL A 90 -2.09 -1.78 -19.51
C VAL A 90 -1.57 -3.21 -19.44
N SER A 91 -0.81 -3.61 -20.44
CA SER A 91 -0.27 -4.98 -20.50
C SER A 91 1.08 -5.11 -19.80
N HIS A 92 1.39 -6.32 -19.31
CA HIS A 92 2.73 -6.73 -18.86
C HIS A 92 3.32 -5.90 -17.70
N CYS A 93 2.52 -5.59 -16.68
CA CYS A 93 2.98 -4.89 -15.50
C CYS A 93 3.47 -5.87 -14.43
N GLY A 94 4.66 -6.46 -14.61
CA GLY A 94 5.20 -7.48 -13.70
C GLY A 94 6.19 -6.99 -12.64
N THR A 95 6.54 -5.70 -12.62
CA THR A 95 7.59 -5.18 -11.73
C THR A 95 7.10 -3.96 -10.93
N PRO A 96 7.61 -3.76 -9.69
CA PRO A 96 7.26 -2.60 -8.88
C PRO A 96 7.56 -1.26 -9.59
N ALA A 97 8.67 -1.18 -10.31
CA ALA A 97 9.05 0.01 -11.07
C ALA A 97 8.12 0.32 -12.24
N ARG A 98 7.45 -0.68 -12.82
CA ARG A 98 6.43 -0.45 -13.86
C ARG A 98 5.09 -0.07 -13.23
N ALA A 99 4.74 -0.69 -12.11
CA ALA A 99 3.54 -0.36 -11.35
C ALA A 99 3.55 1.09 -10.85
N SER A 100 4.66 1.55 -10.27
CA SER A 100 4.79 2.93 -9.78
C SER A 100 4.80 3.95 -10.92
N ARG A 101 5.47 3.67 -12.04
CA ARG A 101 5.43 4.54 -13.22
C ARG A 101 4.03 4.66 -13.82
N LEU A 102 3.27 3.57 -13.85
CA LEU A 102 1.87 3.62 -14.27
C LEU A 102 1.04 4.58 -13.41
N LEU A 103 1.27 4.61 -12.10
CA LEU A 103 0.59 5.56 -11.22
C LEU A 103 0.99 7.01 -11.52
N ALA A 104 2.26 7.30 -11.84
CA ALA A 104 2.64 8.64 -12.31
C ALA A 104 1.96 9.00 -13.65
N ASP A 105 1.90 8.07 -14.61
CA ASP A 105 1.26 8.31 -15.90
C ASP A 105 -0.25 8.65 -15.75
N ILE A 106 -0.88 8.13 -14.68
CA ILE A 106 -2.30 8.30 -14.39
C ILE A 106 -2.58 9.51 -13.49
N CYS A 107 -1.80 9.68 -12.43
CA CYS A 107 -2.05 10.66 -11.37
C CYS A 107 -1.37 12.00 -11.66
N GLY A 108 -0.48 12.06 -12.65
CA GLY A 108 0.25 13.27 -13.02
C GLY A 108 1.47 13.53 -12.15
N ASP A 109 2.02 14.74 -12.32
CA ASP A 109 3.36 15.11 -11.84
C ASP A 109 3.50 15.19 -10.31
N GLU A 110 2.39 15.22 -9.55
CA GLU A 110 2.40 15.20 -8.09
C GLU A 110 2.79 13.83 -7.51
N PHE A 111 2.61 12.76 -8.28
CA PHE A 111 2.97 11.41 -7.90
C PHE A 111 4.41 11.09 -8.31
N ASP A 112 5.33 11.04 -7.33
CA ASP A 112 6.70 10.57 -7.56
C ASP A 112 6.79 9.03 -7.43
N PRO A 113 7.11 8.28 -8.50
CA PRO A 113 7.20 6.82 -8.45
C PRO A 113 8.29 6.28 -7.53
N TRP A 114 9.44 6.96 -7.47
CA TRP A 114 10.63 6.45 -6.78
C TRP A 114 10.53 6.72 -5.29
N ARG A 115 10.09 7.92 -4.91
CA ARG A 115 9.79 8.29 -3.52
C ARG A 115 8.79 7.32 -2.89
N ASN A 116 7.70 7.01 -3.59
CA ASN A 116 6.70 6.09 -3.05
C ASN A 116 7.19 4.63 -2.97
N LEU A 117 8.07 4.19 -3.89
CA LEU A 117 8.72 2.88 -3.77
C LEU A 117 9.74 2.83 -2.63
N GLU A 118 10.44 3.93 -2.36
CA GLU A 118 11.34 4.06 -1.22
C GLU A 118 10.57 4.00 0.11
N VAL A 119 9.47 4.74 0.21
CA VAL A 119 8.54 4.66 1.36
C VAL A 119 8.03 3.24 1.57
N LEU A 120 7.61 2.56 0.49
CA LEU A 120 7.20 1.15 0.55
C LEU A 120 8.32 0.25 1.09
N SER A 121 9.55 0.47 0.65
CA SER A 121 10.73 -0.27 1.11
C SER A 121 11.00 -0.04 2.60
N LEU A 122 10.98 1.21 3.05
CA LEU A 122 11.16 1.58 4.46
C LEU A 122 10.07 0.97 5.34
N ARG A 123 8.80 1.05 4.94
CA ARG A 123 7.69 0.41 5.65
C ARG A 123 7.89 -1.09 5.76
N LYS A 124 8.21 -1.78 4.66
CA LYS A 124 8.44 -3.23 4.66
C LYS A 124 9.61 -3.62 5.57
N LYS A 125 10.71 -2.85 5.58
CA LYS A 125 11.81 -3.06 6.51
C LYS A 125 11.37 -2.87 7.96
N GLY A 126 10.58 -1.82 8.25
CA GLY A 126 10.03 -1.59 9.59
C GLY A 126 9.14 -2.74 10.07
N GLU A 127 8.27 -3.27 9.20
CA GLU A 127 7.45 -4.45 9.49
C GLU A 127 8.31 -5.69 9.80
N VAL A 128 9.40 -5.91 9.06
CA VAL A 128 10.35 -7.00 9.34
C VAL A 128 11.06 -6.81 10.69
N GLU A 129 11.43 -5.58 11.06
CA GLU A 129 12.02 -5.33 12.38
C GLU A 129 11.02 -5.55 13.52
N LEU A 130 9.73 -5.25 13.32
CA LEU A 130 8.67 -5.62 14.28
C LEU A 130 8.54 -7.12 14.46
N GLU A 131 8.62 -7.90 13.37
CA GLU A 131 8.58 -9.36 13.44
C GLU A 131 9.77 -9.93 14.23
N LYS A 132 10.91 -9.23 14.24
CA LYS A 132 12.09 -9.57 15.04
C LYS A 132 12.01 -9.08 16.49
N GLY A 133 11.03 -8.23 16.82
CA GLY A 133 10.90 -7.59 18.13
C GLY A 133 11.73 -6.30 18.29
N ASN A 134 12.36 -5.81 17.23
CA ASN A 134 13.20 -4.60 17.23
C ASN A 134 12.32 -3.35 17.03
N ALA A 135 11.54 -3.00 18.05
CA ALA A 135 10.53 -1.94 17.95
C ALA A 135 11.14 -0.54 17.74
N SER A 136 12.31 -0.25 18.30
CA SER A 136 13.03 1.02 18.12
C SER A 136 13.48 1.25 16.67
N GLU A 137 14.06 0.23 16.06
CA GLU A 137 14.52 0.24 14.68
C GLU A 137 13.35 0.36 13.72
N ALA A 138 12.26 -0.37 13.99
CA ALA A 138 11.01 -0.24 13.25
C ALA A 138 10.47 1.20 13.30
N LEU A 139 10.41 1.81 14.49
CA LEU A 139 9.94 3.18 14.67
C LEU A 139 10.78 4.17 13.86
N ALA A 140 12.11 4.04 13.86
CA ALA A 140 12.99 4.90 13.09
C ALA A 140 12.75 4.80 11.58
N LEU A 141 12.61 3.59 11.05
CA LEU A 141 12.32 3.35 9.63
C LEU A 141 10.95 3.90 9.22
N LEU A 142 9.94 3.76 10.10
CA LEU A 142 8.58 4.23 9.83
C LEU A 142 8.47 5.76 9.91
N ASN A 143 9.25 6.41 10.80
CA ASN A 143 9.35 7.86 10.83
C ASN A 143 10.00 8.40 9.54
N GLN A 144 11.11 7.80 9.08
CA GLN A 144 11.72 8.15 7.80
C GLN A 144 10.73 8.00 6.64
N ALA A 145 9.92 6.94 6.64
CA ALA A 145 8.90 6.71 5.62
C ALA A 145 7.83 7.83 5.60
N ILE A 146 7.45 8.38 6.76
CA ILE A 146 6.51 9.50 6.86
C ILE A 146 7.16 10.82 6.43
N GLU A 147 8.42 11.06 6.81
CA GLU A 147 9.18 12.28 6.46
C GLU A 147 9.36 12.45 4.94
N LEU A 148 9.39 11.35 4.18
CA LEU A 148 9.40 11.37 2.72
C LEU A 148 8.08 11.86 2.10
N ASN A 149 7.05 12.14 2.90
CA ASN A 149 5.75 12.64 2.47
C ASN A 149 5.15 11.83 1.29
N PRO A 150 4.82 10.55 1.53
CA PRO A 150 4.25 9.71 0.48
C PRO A 150 2.88 10.23 0.03
N SER A 151 2.59 10.04 -1.25
CA SER A 151 1.28 10.39 -1.79
C SER A 151 0.18 9.38 -1.42
N GLY A 152 0.55 8.20 -0.90
CA GLY A 152 -0.37 7.12 -0.56
C GLY A 152 0.20 6.14 0.47
N GLY A 153 -0.67 5.28 1.01
CA GLY A 153 -0.27 4.20 1.91
C GLY A 153 0.04 4.61 3.36
N LEU A 154 -0.22 5.86 3.75
CA LEU A 154 -0.01 6.37 5.12
C LEU A 154 -0.71 5.51 6.18
N GLN A 155 -1.91 5.00 5.90
CA GLN A 155 -2.65 4.11 6.81
C GLN A 155 -1.87 2.85 7.17
N PHE A 156 -1.03 2.32 6.26
CA PHE A 156 -0.21 1.15 6.55
C PHE A 156 1.02 1.51 7.39
N ILE A 157 1.58 2.70 7.18
CA ILE A 157 2.74 3.19 7.92
C ILE A 157 2.35 3.51 9.37
N TYR A 158 1.27 4.26 9.59
CA TYR A 158 0.79 4.57 10.94
C TYR A 158 0.34 3.32 11.69
N LYS A 159 -0.31 2.35 11.02
CA LYS A 159 -0.63 1.06 11.63
C LYS A 159 0.62 0.32 12.12
N ALA A 160 1.67 0.25 11.30
CA ALA A 160 2.94 -0.36 11.71
C ALA A 160 3.60 0.43 12.84
N ARG A 161 3.54 1.77 12.80
CA ARG A 161 4.16 2.64 13.80
C ARG A 161 3.45 2.56 15.15
N SER A 162 2.13 2.47 15.15
CA SER A 162 1.31 2.17 16.33
C SER A 162 1.74 0.87 16.99
N ALA A 163 1.98 -0.20 16.21
CA ALA A 163 2.49 -1.46 16.74
C ALA A 163 3.91 -1.34 17.32
N ALA A 164 4.79 -0.55 16.69
CA ALA A 164 6.14 -0.26 17.21
C ALA A 164 6.07 0.46 18.56
N LYS A 165 5.29 1.53 18.64
CA LYS A 165 5.09 2.33 19.86
C LYS A 165 4.51 1.47 20.99
N LEU A 166 3.52 0.60 20.72
CA LEU A 166 3.03 -0.37 21.70
C LEU A 166 4.11 -1.32 22.20
N GLY A 167 4.96 -1.82 21.30
CA GLY A 167 6.10 -2.67 21.66
C GLY A 167 7.11 -1.96 22.58
N MET A 168 7.16 -0.63 22.53
CA MET A 168 7.99 0.22 23.39
C MET A 168 7.28 0.71 24.65
N GLY A 169 5.98 0.42 24.81
CA GLY A 169 5.15 0.90 25.91
C GLY A 169 4.63 2.34 25.75
N ASP A 170 4.86 2.97 24.60
CA ASP A 170 4.27 4.27 24.24
C ASP A 170 2.82 4.07 23.77
N ASN A 171 1.93 3.87 24.74
CA ASN A 171 0.52 3.57 24.46
C ASN A 171 -0.23 4.80 23.93
N ASP A 172 0.07 5.99 24.44
CA ASP A 172 -0.55 7.25 24.00
C ASP A 172 -0.19 7.53 22.55
N GLY A 173 1.11 7.48 22.20
CA GLY A 173 1.54 7.69 20.83
C GLY A 173 1.03 6.61 19.87
N ALA A 174 0.80 5.39 20.34
CA ALA A 174 0.18 4.34 19.54
C ALA A 174 -1.31 4.57 19.28
N LEU A 175 -2.01 5.15 20.26
CA LEU A 175 -3.40 5.57 20.12
C LEU A 175 -3.53 6.73 19.12
N GLU A 176 -2.66 7.73 19.22
CA GLU A 176 -2.59 8.83 18.24
C GLU A 176 -2.41 8.31 16.81
N ASP A 177 -1.48 7.37 16.59
CA ASP A 177 -1.28 6.76 15.27
C ASP A 177 -2.52 5.98 14.80
N ALA A 178 -3.23 5.30 15.69
CA ALA A 178 -4.47 4.60 15.36
C ALA A 178 -5.59 5.58 14.97
N GLU A 179 -5.70 6.72 15.66
CA GLU A 179 -6.67 7.77 15.35
C GLU A 179 -6.38 8.43 13.99
N GLU A 180 -5.11 8.66 13.65
CA GLU A 180 -4.73 9.11 12.31
C GLU A 180 -5.15 8.11 11.24
N VAL A 181 -4.99 6.81 11.48
CA VAL A 181 -5.46 5.77 10.55
C VAL A 181 -6.98 5.83 10.40
N CYS A 182 -7.73 6.02 11.50
CA CYS A 182 -9.20 6.17 11.47
C CYS A 182 -9.65 7.40 10.66
N LYS A 183 -8.90 8.51 10.71
CA LYS A 183 -9.18 9.71 9.89
C LYS A 183 -8.93 9.46 8.40
N ILE A 184 -7.80 8.81 8.09
CA ILE A 184 -7.35 8.60 6.69
C ILE A 184 -8.13 7.48 6.00
N ALA A 185 -8.45 6.42 6.74
CA ALA A 185 -9.08 5.21 6.22
C ALA A 185 -10.16 4.68 7.21
N PRO A 186 -11.32 5.34 7.32
CA PRO A 186 -12.36 5.00 8.31
C PRO A 186 -13.00 3.62 8.10
N TYR A 187 -12.82 3.01 6.93
CA TYR A 187 -13.29 1.65 6.62
C TYR A 187 -12.17 0.61 6.64
N PHE A 188 -11.05 0.91 7.32
CA PHE A 188 -9.92 -0.01 7.48
C PHE A 188 -9.98 -0.70 8.85
N PRO A 189 -10.35 -2.00 8.95
CA PRO A 189 -10.53 -2.69 10.23
C PRO A 189 -9.30 -2.62 11.14
N GLN A 190 -8.11 -2.61 10.55
CA GLN A 190 -6.85 -2.60 11.29
C GLN A 190 -6.63 -1.29 12.06
N ALA A 191 -7.26 -0.17 11.65
CA ALA A 191 -7.24 1.08 12.39
C ALA A 191 -7.82 0.89 13.80
N TYR A 192 -9.01 0.30 13.86
CA TYR A 192 -9.74 0.03 15.10
C TYR A 192 -9.13 -1.11 15.90
N ILE A 193 -8.45 -2.07 15.25
CA ILE A 193 -7.64 -3.07 15.96
C ILE A 193 -6.47 -2.39 16.69
N CYS A 194 -5.73 -1.50 16.03
CA CYS A 194 -4.63 -0.75 16.64
C CYS A 194 -5.14 0.14 17.79
N GLN A 195 -6.28 0.82 17.59
CA GLN A 195 -6.93 1.62 18.62
C GLN A 195 -7.31 0.76 19.84
N GLY A 196 -7.93 -0.39 19.62
CA GLY A 196 -8.27 -1.32 20.68
C GLY A 196 -7.04 -1.89 21.40
N ASP A 197 -5.97 -2.20 20.67
CA ASP A 197 -4.71 -2.68 21.25
C ASP A 197 -4.08 -1.61 22.18
N ALA A 198 -4.10 -0.33 21.78
CA ALA A 198 -3.60 0.77 22.58
C ALA A 198 -4.46 1.01 23.84
N LEU A 199 -5.78 1.10 23.70
CA LEU A 199 -6.71 1.27 24.82
C LEU A 199 -6.63 0.10 25.82
N LEU A 200 -6.48 -1.13 25.32
CA LEU A 200 -6.28 -2.31 26.15
C LEU A 200 -4.97 -2.25 26.95
N ALA A 201 -3.91 -1.66 26.38
CA ALA A 201 -2.63 -1.44 27.05
C ALA A 201 -2.74 -0.35 28.14
N MET A 202 -3.51 0.72 27.87
CA MET A 202 -3.82 1.78 28.83
C MET A 202 -4.79 1.34 29.95
N GLY A 203 -5.52 0.23 29.74
CA GLY A 203 -6.49 -0.29 30.71
C GLY A 203 -7.91 0.24 30.52
N ASP A 204 -8.19 1.01 29.48
CA ASP A 204 -9.56 1.38 29.11
C ASP A 204 -10.23 0.22 28.37
N LEU A 205 -10.66 -0.77 29.15
CA LEU A 205 -11.21 -2.03 28.63
C LEU A 205 -12.52 -1.82 27.87
N ASN A 206 -13.34 -0.87 28.31
CA ASN A 206 -14.62 -0.56 27.67
C ASN A 206 -14.43 0.10 26.30
N ALA A 207 -13.49 1.06 26.19
CA ALA A 207 -13.18 1.67 24.91
C ALA A 207 -12.50 0.67 23.97
N ALA A 208 -11.62 -0.20 24.49
CA ALA A 208 -11.00 -1.27 23.72
C ALA A 208 -12.03 -2.25 23.13
N GLU A 209 -13.04 -2.65 23.93
CA GLU A 209 -14.13 -3.52 23.47
C GLU A 209 -14.89 -2.88 22.30
N LYS A 210 -15.25 -1.59 22.43
CA LYS A 210 -15.94 -0.84 21.37
C LYS A 210 -15.11 -0.76 20.10
N ALA A 211 -13.81 -0.47 20.19
CA ALA A 211 -12.93 -0.41 19.03
C ALA A 211 -12.86 -1.78 18.32
N TYR A 212 -12.69 -2.87 19.05
CA TYR A 212 -12.72 -4.21 18.45
C TYR A 212 -14.08 -4.58 17.85
N ALA A 213 -15.19 -4.12 18.43
CA ALA A 213 -16.52 -4.30 17.85
C ALA A 213 -16.65 -3.55 16.52
N THR A 214 -16.20 -2.30 16.43
CA THR A 214 -16.18 -1.54 15.17
C THR A 214 -15.34 -2.22 14.10
N ALA A 215 -14.18 -2.79 14.46
CA ALA A 215 -13.38 -3.57 13.51
C ALA A 215 -14.16 -4.76 12.92
N LEU A 216 -14.96 -5.44 13.75
CA LEU A 216 -15.81 -6.56 13.35
C LEU A 216 -17.02 -6.13 12.50
N ASP A 217 -17.56 -4.94 12.74
CA ASP A 217 -18.66 -4.40 11.95
C ASP A 217 -18.20 -4.07 10.53
N ILE A 218 -16.97 -3.55 10.37
CA ILE A 218 -16.37 -3.25 9.07
C ILE A 218 -15.99 -4.54 8.32
N ASP A 219 -15.31 -5.48 9.00
CA ASP A 219 -14.97 -6.79 8.41
C ASP A 219 -15.28 -7.92 9.39
N PRO A 220 -16.47 -8.55 9.27
CA PRO A 220 -16.84 -9.68 10.12
C PRO A 220 -15.92 -10.90 10.00
N SER A 221 -15.13 -11.01 8.92
CA SER A 221 -14.25 -12.16 8.68
C SER A 221 -13.07 -12.21 9.66
N ILE A 222 -12.64 -11.06 10.20
CA ILE A 222 -11.52 -10.99 11.17
C ILE A 222 -11.80 -11.79 12.44
N ARG A 223 -13.07 -12.03 12.77
CA ARG A 223 -13.49 -12.91 13.89
C ARG A 223 -12.83 -14.29 13.84
N ARG A 224 -12.54 -14.79 12.63
CA ARG A 224 -11.94 -16.10 12.42
C ARG A 224 -10.42 -16.09 12.61
N SER A 225 -9.78 -14.92 12.54
CA SER A 225 -8.33 -14.76 12.70
C SER A 225 -7.85 -15.20 14.07
N LYS A 226 -6.75 -15.97 14.11
CA LYS A 226 -6.10 -16.38 15.36
C LYS A 226 -5.62 -15.17 16.17
N SER A 227 -5.03 -14.18 15.50
CA SER A 227 -4.48 -12.99 16.15
C SER A 227 -5.58 -12.09 16.75
N PHE A 228 -6.74 -12.03 16.12
CA PHE A 228 -7.88 -11.28 16.64
C PHE A 228 -8.55 -12.01 17.82
N LYS A 229 -8.70 -13.34 17.74
CA LYS A 229 -9.18 -14.15 18.88
C LYS A 229 -8.30 -13.98 20.12
N ALA A 230 -6.98 -13.92 19.95
CA ALA A 230 -6.05 -13.69 21.06
C ALA A 230 -6.27 -12.32 21.74
N ARG A 231 -6.51 -11.26 20.96
CA ARG A 231 -6.84 -9.92 21.48
C ARG A 231 -8.12 -9.94 22.33
N VAL A 232 -9.19 -10.52 21.77
CA VAL A 232 -10.48 -10.62 22.47
C VAL A 232 -10.38 -11.47 23.73
N ALA A 233 -9.61 -12.56 23.72
CA ALA A 233 -9.37 -13.37 24.90
C ALA A 233 -8.65 -12.57 26.00
N LYS A 234 -7.58 -11.84 25.65
CA LYS A 234 -6.83 -10.96 26.57
C LYS A 234 -7.72 -9.87 27.17
N LEU A 235 -8.59 -9.26 26.37
CA LEU A 235 -9.57 -8.27 26.86
C LEU A 235 -10.52 -8.90 27.88
N LYS A 236 -11.10 -10.07 27.58
CA LYS A 236 -12.01 -10.77 28.48
C LYS A 236 -11.36 -11.15 29.79
N GLU A 237 -10.13 -11.64 29.75
CA GLU A 237 -9.35 -11.95 30.96
C GLU A 237 -9.19 -10.72 31.85
N LYS A 238 -8.78 -9.58 31.27
CA LYS A 238 -8.66 -8.32 32.02
C LYS A 238 -9.99 -7.83 32.58
N LEU A 239 -11.09 -7.95 31.83
CA LEU A 239 -12.43 -7.56 32.29
C LEU A 239 -12.88 -8.41 33.49
N LEU A 240 -12.62 -9.72 33.45
CA LEU A 240 -12.94 -10.61 34.57
C LEU A 240 -12.15 -10.20 35.82
N VAL A 241 -10.85 -9.96 35.69
CA VAL A 241 -9.99 -9.51 36.80
C VAL A 241 -10.42 -8.13 37.34
N ALA A 242 -10.90 -7.22 36.49
CA ALA A 242 -11.38 -5.91 36.93
C ALA A 242 -12.75 -5.98 37.64
N SER A 243 -13.50 -7.07 37.45
CA SER A 243 -14.83 -7.29 38.06
C SER A 243 -14.80 -8.07 39.38
N THR A 244 -13.62 -8.57 39.78
CA THR A 244 -13.37 -9.28 41.05
C THR A 244 -12.72 -8.38 42.08
#